data_AF-A0A3A3H578-F1
#
_entry.id   AF-A0A3A3H578-F1
#
_cell.length_a   1.000
_cell.length_b   1.000
_cell.length_c   1.000
_cell.angle_alpha   90.00
_cell.angle_beta   90.00
_cell.angle_gamma   90.00
#
_symmetry.space_group_name_H-M   'P 1'
#
loop_
_entity.id
_entity.type
_entity.pdbx_description
1 polymer ?
#
loop_
_entity_poly.entity_id
_entity_poly.type
_entity_poly.pdbx_seq_one_letter_code
_entity_poly.pdbx_strand_id
1 'polypeptide(L)'
;MKNAAHMISLSVSFILFMAVLSNSHDAVTARKLLLDEADRVLEERDPNLAPRLQIPATYTVTGATVLQSIYHIRAIGAVIQVGMTEFGRDVGRDRIDASGIRLYGLYHMREVWHPDGSLEKVIFNPL
;
A
#
# COMPACT_ATOMS: atom_id res chain seq x y z
N MET A 1 41.44 -25.31 22.25
CA MET A 1 40.72 -25.12 20.96
C MET A 1 39.29 -24.58 21.10
N LYS A 2 38.54 -24.84 22.20
CA LYS A 2 37.17 -24.29 22.39
C LYS A 2 37.09 -22.75 22.39
N ASN A 3 38.05 -22.06 23.01
CA ASN A 3 38.06 -20.59 23.07
C ASN A 3 38.27 -19.91 21.71
N ALA A 4 39.09 -20.50 20.83
CA ALA A 4 39.32 -19.97 19.49
C ALA A 4 38.07 -20.07 18.61
N ALA A 5 37.33 -21.19 18.70
CA ALA A 5 36.07 -21.36 17.98
C ALA A 5 34.98 -20.39 18.47
N HIS A 6 34.89 -20.15 19.79
CA HIS A 6 33.99 -19.13 20.33
C HIS A 6 34.36 -17.71 19.91
N MET A 7 35.65 -17.38 19.86
CA MET A 7 36.12 -16.07 19.39
C MET A 7 35.76 -15.84 17.91
N ILE A 8 35.97 -16.85 17.06
CA ILE A 8 35.61 -16.79 15.63
C ILE A 8 34.09 -16.63 15.47
N SER A 9 33.30 -17.40 16.22
CA SER A 9 31.84 -17.28 16.20
C SER A 9 31.36 -15.89 16.61
N LEU A 10 31.97 -15.32 17.66
CA LEU A 10 31.62 -13.98 18.14
C LEU A 10 31.94 -12.91 17.08
N SER A 11 33.11 -13.01 16.45
CA SER A 11 33.52 -12.08 15.39
C SER A 11 32.59 -12.14 14.17
N VAL A 12 32.19 -13.34 13.73
CA VAL A 12 31.25 -13.51 12.61
C VAL A 12 29.88 -12.93 12.94
N SER A 13 29.35 -13.21 14.14
CA SER A 13 28.08 -12.65 14.60
C SER A 13 28.12 -11.12 14.66
N PHE A 14 29.24 -10.54 15.08
CA PHE A 14 29.39 -9.09 15.17
C PHE A 14 29.44 -8.43 13.78
N ILE A 15 30.13 -9.04 12.82
CA ILE A 15 30.17 -8.56 11.42
C ILE A 15 28.78 -8.63 10.78
N LEU A 16 28.05 -9.74 10.98
CA LEU A 16 26.68 -9.87 10.48
C LEU A 16 25.73 -8.84 11.11
N PHE A 17 25.86 -8.60 12.41
CA PHE A 17 25.07 -7.59 13.11
C PHE A 17 25.32 -6.18 12.55
N MET A 18 26.59 -5.82 12.34
CA MET A 18 26.95 -4.53 11.74
C MET A 18 26.46 -4.40 10.29
N ALA A 19 26.53 -5.47 9.49
CA ALA A 19 26.00 -5.47 8.13
C ALA A 19 24.48 -5.25 8.10
N VAL A 20 23.73 -5.87 9.01
CA VAL A 20 22.27 -5.68 9.11
C VAL A 20 21.94 -4.24 9.54
N LEU A 21 22.70 -3.67 10.48
CA LEU A 21 22.53 -2.28 10.90
C LEU A 21 22.83 -1.29 9.76
N SER A 22 23.88 -1.52 8.97
CA SER A 22 24.22 -0.69 7.81
C SER A 22 23.13 -0.73 6.75
N ASN A 23 22.65 -1.93 6.38
CA ASN A 23 21.57 -2.06 5.40
C ASN A 23 20.26 -1.42 5.89
N SER A 24 19.97 -1.50 7.20
CA SER A 24 18.79 -0.85 7.80
C SER A 24 18.92 0.67 7.76
N HIS A 25 20.11 1.21 8.03
CA HIS A 25 20.40 2.64 7.94
C HIS A 25 20.25 3.14 6.49
N ASP A 26 20.76 2.39 5.52
CA ASP A 26 20.65 2.74 4.09
C ASP A 26 19.20 2.70 3.62
N ALA A 27 18.41 1.71 4.04
CA ALA A 27 16.98 1.63 3.74
C ALA A 27 16.18 2.80 4.34
N VAL A 28 16.49 3.20 5.58
CA VAL A 28 15.86 4.37 6.23
C VAL A 28 16.27 5.67 5.54
N THR A 29 17.54 5.80 5.13
CA THR A 29 18.06 7.00 4.46
C THR A 29 17.48 7.14 3.06
N ALA A 30 17.41 6.05 2.28
CA ALA A 30 16.76 6.04 0.97
C ALA A 30 15.27 6.41 1.09
N ARG A 31 14.59 5.94 2.14
CA ARG A 31 13.19 6.29 2.39
C ARG A 31 13.01 7.76 2.75
N LYS A 32 13.94 8.36 3.51
CA LYS A 32 13.95 9.80 3.78
C LYS A 32 14.17 10.61 2.52
N LEU A 33 15.12 10.24 1.67
CA LEU A 33 15.37 10.91 0.38
C LEU A 33 14.15 10.87 -0.54
N LEU A 34 13.42 9.75 -0.57
CA LEU A 34 12.18 9.65 -1.35
C LEU A 34 11.04 10.52 -0.79
N LEU A 35 10.98 10.69 0.53
CA LEU A 35 10.00 11.56 1.17
C LEU A 35 10.37 13.03 0.97
N ASP A 36 11.63 13.41 1.15
CA ASP A 36 12.12 14.77 0.94
C ASP A 36 11.96 15.19 -0.53
N GLU A 37 12.19 14.29 -1.49
CA GLU A 37 11.94 14.58 -2.91
C GLU A 37 10.44 14.66 -3.22
N ALA A 38 9.59 13.87 -2.56
CA ALA A 38 8.14 14.00 -2.69
C ALA A 38 7.65 15.35 -2.14
N ASP A 39 8.16 15.79 -1.00
CA ASP A 39 7.84 17.07 -0.38
C ASP A 39 8.36 18.24 -1.23
N ARG A 40 9.56 18.14 -1.81
CA ARG A 40 10.10 19.14 -2.74
C ARG A 40 9.27 19.26 -4.03
N VAL A 41 8.81 18.14 -4.59
CA VAL A 41 7.90 18.13 -5.75
C VAL A 41 6.54 18.74 -5.41
N LEU A 42 6.11 18.69 -4.14
CA LEU A 42 4.89 19.35 -3.67
C LEU A 42 5.10 20.86 -3.45
N GLU A 43 6.27 21.29 -2.98
CA GLU A 43 6.58 22.70 -2.71
C GLU A 43 6.90 23.51 -3.98
N GLU A 44 7.55 22.90 -4.99
CA GLU A 44 7.81 23.54 -6.30
C GLU A 44 6.56 23.62 -7.21
N ARG A 45 5.44 22.99 -6.82
CA ARG A 45 4.15 23.12 -7.54
C ARG A 45 3.40 24.35 -7.08
N ASP A 46 3.18 25.28 -8.02
CA ASP A 46 2.19 26.35 -7.89
C ASP A 46 0.85 25.75 -7.41
N PRO A 47 0.28 26.20 -6.27
CA PRO A 47 -0.94 25.62 -5.71
C PRO A 47 -2.17 25.77 -6.62
N ASN A 48 -2.11 26.64 -7.64
CA ASN A 48 -3.13 26.73 -8.69
C ASN A 48 -2.92 25.74 -9.86
N LEU A 49 -1.75 25.13 -9.91
CA LEU A 49 -1.32 24.12 -10.89
C LEU A 49 -1.06 22.78 -10.19
N ALA A 50 -1.76 22.46 -9.10
CA ALA A 50 -1.86 21.06 -8.72
C ALA A 50 -2.51 20.33 -9.90
N PRO A 51 -1.81 19.49 -10.70
CA PRO A 51 -2.56 18.49 -11.41
C PRO A 51 -3.20 17.70 -10.27
N ARG A 52 -4.53 17.82 -10.14
CA ARG A 52 -5.33 16.73 -9.61
C ARG A 52 -4.65 15.50 -10.15
N LEU A 53 -4.09 14.66 -9.27
CA LEU A 53 -3.43 13.44 -9.66
C LEU A 53 -4.40 12.81 -10.65
N GLN A 54 -4.10 12.87 -11.95
CA GLN A 54 -4.98 12.32 -12.97
C GLN A 54 -4.71 10.83 -12.90
N ILE A 55 -5.13 10.23 -11.77
CA ILE A 55 -5.31 8.81 -11.66
C ILE A 55 -6.28 8.52 -12.80
N PRO A 56 -5.85 7.77 -13.82
CA PRO A 56 -6.74 7.45 -14.91
C PRO A 56 -8.01 6.87 -14.28
N ALA A 57 -9.18 7.29 -14.77
CA ALA A 57 -10.47 6.87 -14.21
C ALA A 57 -10.61 5.33 -14.13
N THR A 58 -9.75 4.61 -14.83
CA THR A 58 -9.58 3.17 -14.70
C THR A 58 -8.09 2.80 -14.71
N TYR A 59 -7.64 2.05 -13.71
CA TYR A 59 -6.28 1.48 -13.65
C TYR A 59 -6.31 0.08 -13.07
N THR A 60 -5.24 -0.70 -13.33
CA THR A 60 -5.19 -2.11 -12.90
C THR A 60 -4.53 -2.25 -11.54
N VAL A 61 -5.15 -3.03 -10.66
CA VAL A 61 -4.66 -3.34 -9.32
C VAL A 61 -4.60 -4.84 -9.08
N THR A 62 -3.84 -5.26 -8.07
CA THR A 62 -3.77 -6.67 -7.67
C THR A 62 -4.91 -7.02 -6.71
N GLY A 63 -5.25 -8.30 -6.60
CA GLY A 63 -6.23 -8.76 -5.59
C GLY A 63 -5.80 -8.50 -4.15
N ALA A 64 -4.50 -8.42 -3.87
CA ALA A 64 -4.00 -7.97 -2.57
C ALA A 64 -4.43 -6.51 -2.27
N THR A 65 -4.38 -5.64 -3.27
CA THR A 65 -4.89 -4.26 -3.16
C THR A 65 -6.40 -4.26 -2.91
N VAL A 66 -7.16 -5.09 -3.64
CA VAL A 66 -8.62 -5.23 -3.44
C VAL A 66 -8.95 -5.65 -2.01
N LEU A 67 -8.24 -6.66 -1.49
CA LEU A 67 -8.43 -7.15 -0.11
C LEU A 67 -8.09 -6.06 0.91
N GLN A 68 -7.00 -5.32 0.69
CA GLN A 68 -6.61 -4.21 1.55
C GLN A 68 -7.69 -3.11 1.56
N SER A 69 -8.25 -2.77 0.40
CA SER A 69 -9.34 -1.79 0.30
C SER A 69 -10.56 -2.24 1.11
N ILE A 70 -10.96 -3.51 0.98
CA ILE A 70 -12.10 -4.07 1.75
C ILE A 70 -11.83 -4.03 3.25
N TYR A 71 -10.61 -4.37 3.69
CA TYR A 71 -10.26 -4.34 5.11
C TYR A 71 -10.29 -2.91 5.70
N HIS A 72 -10.07 -1.90 4.86
CA HIS A 72 -10.09 -0.48 5.21
C HIS A 72 -11.38 0.23 4.76
N ILE A 73 -12.45 -0.49 4.43
CA ILE A 73 -13.68 0.10 3.86
C ILE A 73 -14.27 1.22 4.71
N ARG A 74 -14.20 1.11 6.04
CA ARG A 74 -14.66 2.14 6.98
C ARG A 74 -13.81 3.42 6.91
N ALA A 75 -12.51 3.30 6.67
CA ALA A 75 -11.61 4.45 6.53
C ALA A 75 -11.78 5.11 5.15
N ILE A 76 -12.10 4.32 4.12
CA ILE A 76 -12.41 4.81 2.77
C ILE A 76 -13.77 5.53 2.77
N GLY A 77 -14.73 5.07 3.56
CA GLY A 77 -16.06 5.69 3.66
C GLY A 77 -16.94 5.47 2.43
N ALA A 78 -16.56 4.55 1.53
CA ALA A 78 -17.25 4.26 0.28
C ALA A 78 -17.66 2.78 0.19
N VAL A 79 -18.65 2.51 -0.66
CA VAL A 79 -19.04 1.13 -0.97
C VAL A 79 -17.96 0.48 -1.83
N ILE A 80 -17.62 -0.78 -1.58
CA ILE A 80 -16.66 -1.50 -2.42
C ILE A 80 -17.39 -2.62 -3.16
N GLN A 81 -17.30 -2.65 -4.48
CA GLN A 81 -17.83 -3.70 -5.32
C GLN A 81 -16.69 -4.50 -5.95
N VAL A 82 -16.71 -5.82 -5.82
CA VAL A 82 -15.77 -6.74 -6.48
C VAL A 82 -16.55 -7.71 -7.36
N GLY A 83 -16.48 -7.53 -8.68
CA GLY A 83 -17.33 -8.26 -9.61
C GLY A 83 -18.83 -8.05 -9.29
N MET A 84 -19.51 -9.11 -8.85
CA MET A 84 -20.92 -9.06 -8.45
C MET A 84 -21.13 -8.87 -6.93
N THR A 85 -20.07 -8.94 -6.13
CA THR A 85 -20.17 -8.84 -4.67
C THR A 85 -20.02 -7.40 -4.23
N GLU A 86 -20.92 -6.92 -3.37
CA GLU A 86 -20.88 -5.57 -2.81
C GLU A 86 -20.65 -5.60 -1.30
N PHE A 87 -19.69 -4.80 -0.84
CA PHE A 87 -19.32 -4.61 0.55
C PHE A 87 -19.76 -3.21 0.97
N GLY A 88 -20.65 -3.15 1.96
CA GLY A 88 -21.17 -1.89 2.49
C GLY A 88 -20.16 -1.15 3.37
N ARG A 89 -20.30 0.18 3.44
CA ARG A 89 -19.43 1.11 4.19
C ARG A 89 -19.20 0.73 5.66
N ASP A 90 -20.20 0.09 6.27
CA ASP A 90 -20.22 -0.24 7.70
C ASP A 90 -19.97 -1.72 8.02
N VAL A 91 -19.62 -2.54 7.03
CA VAL A 91 -19.40 -3.98 7.27
C VAL A 91 -18.25 -4.17 8.27
N GLY A 92 -18.55 -4.88 9.36
CA GLY A 92 -17.57 -5.26 10.38
C GLY A 92 -16.53 -6.23 9.83
N ARG A 93 -15.27 -6.07 10.23
CA ARG A 93 -14.13 -6.89 9.75
C ARG A 93 -14.32 -8.39 9.99
N ASP A 94 -15.16 -8.75 10.94
CA ASP A 94 -15.53 -10.09 11.36
C ASP A 94 -16.55 -10.78 10.43
N ARG A 95 -17.18 -10.04 9.51
CA ARG A 95 -18.22 -10.55 8.60
C ARG A 95 -17.90 -10.42 7.12
N ILE A 96 -16.66 -10.06 6.77
CA ILE A 96 -16.24 -9.90 5.38
C ILE A 96 -15.82 -11.26 4.83
N ASP A 97 -16.65 -11.84 3.96
CA ASP A 97 -16.24 -12.96 3.12
C ASP A 97 -15.48 -12.44 1.89
N ALA A 98 -14.15 -12.55 1.94
CA ALA A 98 -13.25 -12.17 0.86
C ALA A 98 -12.67 -13.39 0.11
N SER A 99 -13.20 -14.59 0.33
CA SER A 99 -12.69 -15.84 -0.25
C SER A 99 -12.72 -15.85 -1.78
N GLY A 100 -13.62 -15.08 -2.40
CA GLY A 100 -13.72 -14.93 -3.85
C GLY A 100 -12.62 -14.07 -4.50
N ILE A 101 -11.72 -13.45 -3.71
CA ILE A 101 -10.70 -12.54 -4.23
C ILE A 101 -9.40 -13.30 -4.50
N ARG A 102 -8.95 -13.28 -5.76
CA ARG A 102 -7.68 -13.88 -6.17
C ARG A 102 -6.54 -12.91 -5.88
N LEU A 103 -5.75 -13.15 -4.84
CA LEU A 103 -4.67 -12.26 -4.40
C LEU A 103 -3.68 -11.87 -5.52
N TYR A 104 -3.30 -12.84 -6.35
CA TYR A 104 -2.42 -12.64 -7.51
C TYR A 104 -3.17 -12.31 -8.80
N GLY A 105 -4.50 -12.22 -8.76
CA GLY A 105 -5.32 -11.79 -9.87
C GLY A 105 -5.21 -10.28 -10.10
N LEU A 106 -5.47 -9.86 -11.34
CA LEU A 106 -5.54 -8.46 -11.72
C LEU A 106 -7.00 -8.02 -11.80
N TYR A 107 -7.24 -6.77 -11.42
CA TYR A 107 -8.57 -6.18 -11.41
C TYR A 107 -8.51 -4.79 -12.02
N HIS A 108 -9.46 -4.45 -12.87
CA HIS A 108 -9.71 -3.07 -13.27
C HIS A 108 -10.45 -2.34 -12.14
N MET A 109 -9.78 -1.35 -11.56
CA MET A 109 -10.33 -0.46 -10.55
C MET A 109 -10.95 0.77 -11.22
N ARG A 110 -12.14 1.16 -10.75
CA ARG A 110 -12.80 2.42 -11.09
C ARG A 110 -13.46 3.01 -9.86
N GLU A 111 -13.42 4.33 -9.73
CA GLU A 111 -14.08 5.08 -8.66
C GLU A 111 -15.31 5.79 -9.20
N VAL A 112 -16.37 5.84 -8.39
CA VAL A 112 -17.60 6.57 -8.65
C VAL A 112 -17.73 7.63 -7.56
N TRP A 113 -17.79 8.88 -8.01
CA TRP A 113 -17.80 10.06 -7.16
C TRP A 113 -19.16 10.74 -7.24
N HIS A 114 -19.64 11.24 -6.10
CA HIS A 114 -20.81 12.11 -6.07
C HIS A 114 -20.46 13.51 -6.61
N PRO A 115 -21.47 14.29 -7.07
CA PRO A 115 -21.27 15.66 -7.52
C PRO A 115 -20.69 16.61 -6.46
N ASP A 116 -20.85 16.27 -5.17
CA ASP A 116 -20.28 17.00 -4.03
C ASP A 116 -18.79 16.71 -3.79
N GLY A 117 -18.20 15.80 -4.56
CA GLY A 117 -16.81 15.38 -4.44
C GLY A 117 -16.55 14.26 -3.42
N SER A 118 -17.59 13.69 -2.80
CA SER A 118 -17.45 12.52 -1.94
C SER A 118 -17.37 11.22 -2.74
N LEU A 119 -16.57 10.26 -2.27
CA LEU A 119 -16.42 8.96 -2.92
C LEU A 119 -17.62 8.08 -2.58
N GLU A 120 -18.42 7.71 -3.59
CA GLU A 120 -19.62 6.90 -3.40
C GLU A 120 -19.27 5.41 -3.41
N LYS A 121 -18.57 4.97 -4.46
CA LYS A 121 -18.30 3.56 -4.71
C LYS A 121 -16.95 3.32 -5.39
N VAL A 122 -16.25 2.28 -4.98
CA VAL A 122 -15.06 1.75 -5.66
C VAL A 122 -15.42 0.39 -6.28
N ILE A 123 -15.14 0.22 -7.57
CA ILE A 123 -15.50 -0.97 -8.34
C ILE A 123 -14.22 -1.67 -8.80
N PHE A 124 -14.11 -2.96 -8.52
CA PHE A 124 -13.03 -3.84 -8.94
C PHE A 124 -13.59 -4.95 -9.83
N ASN A 125 -13.32 -4.87 -11.13
CA ASN A 125 -13.71 -5.91 -12.09
C ASN A 125 -12.54 -6.85 -12.33
N PRO A 126 -12.67 -8.17 -12.09
CA PRO A 126 -11.60 -9.11 -12.40
C PRO A 126 -11.29 -9.10 -13.90
N LEU A 127 -9.99 -9.21 -14.21
CA LEU A 127 -9.47 -9.38 -15.57
C LEU A 127 -9.40 -10.86 -15.96
#